data_AF-A0A964KAA3-F1
#
_entry.id   AF-A0A964KAA3-F1
#
_cell.length_a   1.000
_cell.length_b   1.000
_cell.length_c   1.000
_cell.angle_alpha   90.00
_cell.angle_beta   90.00
_cell.angle_gamma   90.00
#
_symmetry.space_group_name_H-M   'P 1'
#
loop_
_entity.id
_entity.type
_entity.pdbx_description
1 polymer ?
#
loop_
_entity_poly.entity_id
_entity_poly.type
_entity_poly.pdbx_seq_one_letter_code
_entity_poly.pdbx_strand_id
1 'polypeptide(L)'
;MINYFYSTNVRDLPDTALQMSIVLKSTRRDRLLVDKIASACKRMETSFASKYCHFFIDQNLPIYDSRAREALVFLLGKKYVPLEDGTARYLNFCSNFDRFQTANSIRSSVREIDHFLWIVGSCEAHRKGKRVKAGVRDLLKKQSDKDWLFSFLPPRG
;
A
#
# COMPACT_ATOMS: atom_id res chain seq x y z
N MET A 1 19.08 -5.77 8.13
CA MET A 1 19.07 -4.29 8.26
C MET A 1 17.79 -3.76 7.61
N ILE A 2 16.67 -3.68 8.36
CA ILE A 2 15.28 -3.52 7.85
C ILE A 2 14.74 -2.07 7.91
N ASN A 3 15.53 -1.12 8.41
CA ASN A 3 14.95 0.10 9.00
C ASN A 3 15.00 1.39 8.16
N TYR A 4 15.13 1.36 6.82
CA TYR A 4 15.38 2.60 6.06
C TYR A 4 14.18 3.22 5.31
N PHE A 5 13.05 2.54 5.11
CA PHE A 5 11.95 3.11 4.29
C PHE A 5 10.58 3.20 4.96
N TYR A 6 10.30 2.40 5.99
CA TYR A 6 8.98 2.36 6.64
C TYR A 6 9.06 2.88 8.07
N SER A 7 9.26 4.20 8.24
CA SER A 7 9.00 4.88 9.52
C SER A 7 7.54 4.66 9.90
N THR A 8 7.30 3.65 10.72
CA THR A 8 6.04 3.42 11.41
C THR A 8 6.30 3.84 12.84
N ASN A 9 5.71 4.96 13.26
CA ASN A 9 5.76 5.37 14.67
C ASN A 9 5.03 4.30 15.47
N VAL A 10 5.77 3.40 16.13
CA VAL A 10 5.22 2.43 17.08
C VAL A 10 4.85 3.22 18.33
N ARG A 11 3.66 3.81 18.35
CA ARG A 11 3.08 4.42 19.55
C ARG A 11 2.11 3.39 20.13
N ASP A 12 2.24 3.14 21.43
CA ASP A 12 1.46 2.20 22.27
C ASP A 12 1.81 0.69 22.13
N LEU A 13 2.88 0.31 22.85
CA LEU A 13 3.37 -1.07 23.01
C LEU A 13 2.32 -2.10 23.51
N PRO A 14 1.43 -1.79 24.48
CA PRO A 14 0.49 -2.79 25.02
C PRO A 14 -0.56 -3.24 24.01
N ASP A 15 -1.12 -2.29 23.25
CA ASP A 15 -2.12 -2.57 22.21
C ASP A 15 -1.46 -3.34 21.04
N THR A 16 -0.20 -3.04 20.73
CA THR A 16 0.60 -3.75 19.71
C THR A 16 0.89 -5.20 20.11
N ALA A 17 1.19 -5.46 21.39
CA ALA A 17 1.44 -6.82 21.89
C ALA A 17 0.18 -7.70 21.88
N LEU A 18 -0.98 -7.13 22.22
CA LEU A 18 -2.27 -7.82 22.08
C LEU A 18 -2.55 -8.18 20.61
N GLN A 19 -2.27 -7.27 19.68
CA GLN A 19 -2.40 -7.52 18.24
C GLN A 19 -1.48 -8.64 17.76
N MET A 20 -0.21 -8.64 18.19
CA MET A 20 0.72 -9.74 17.90
C MET A 20 0.20 -11.08 18.43
N SER A 21 -0.43 -11.11 19.60
CA SER A 21 -0.98 -12.34 20.18
C SER A 21 -2.17 -12.92 19.38
N ILE A 22 -3.01 -12.07 18.78
CA ILE A 22 -4.10 -12.49 17.89
C ILE A 22 -3.53 -13.12 16.62
N VAL A 23 -2.45 -12.56 16.08
CA VAL A 23 -1.80 -13.07 14.87
C VAL A 23 -1.04 -14.36 15.12
N LEU A 24 -0.26 -14.42 16.21
CA LEU A 24 0.51 -15.60 16.58
C LEU A 24 -0.38 -16.83 16.86
N LYS A 25 -1.61 -16.61 17.32
CA LYS A 25 -2.61 -17.67 17.55
C LYS A 25 -3.47 -17.97 16.31
N SER A 26 -3.39 -17.17 15.26
CA SER A 26 -4.16 -17.38 14.04
C SER A 26 -3.48 -18.39 13.12
N THR A 27 -4.22 -19.40 12.68
CA THR A 27 -3.79 -20.31 11.59
C THR A 27 -4.01 -19.71 10.19
N ARG A 28 -4.79 -18.63 10.09
CA ARG A 28 -5.07 -17.95 8.82
C ARG A 28 -3.89 -17.08 8.41
N ARG A 29 -3.61 -17.04 7.11
CA ARG A 29 -2.62 -16.16 6.46
C ARG A 29 -3.24 -15.42 5.26
N ASP A 30 -4.54 -15.16 5.31
CA ASP A 30 -5.33 -14.60 4.22
C ASP A 30 -5.59 -13.09 4.41
N ARG A 31 -6.29 -12.50 3.44
CA ARG A 31 -6.66 -11.07 3.48
C ARG A 31 -7.61 -10.74 4.64
N LEU A 32 -8.41 -11.71 5.10
CA LEU A 32 -9.33 -11.54 6.23
C LEU A 32 -8.59 -11.37 7.56
N LEU A 33 -7.39 -11.94 7.68
CA LEU A 33 -6.54 -11.72 8.84
C LEU A 33 -6.21 -10.23 9.01
N VAL A 34 -5.93 -9.51 7.91
CA VAL A 34 -5.57 -8.09 7.96
C VAL A 34 -6.72 -7.24 8.52
N ASP A 35 -7.95 -7.47 8.05
CA ASP A 35 -9.12 -6.76 8.57
C ASP A 35 -9.41 -7.13 10.03
N LYS A 36 -9.18 -8.39 10.42
CA LYS A 36 -9.32 -8.83 11.81
C LYS A 36 -8.32 -8.16 12.75
N ILE A 37 -7.07 -8.00 12.31
CA ILE A 37 -6.06 -7.25 13.08
C ILE A 37 -6.47 -5.78 13.14
N ALA A 38 -6.83 -5.18 12.01
CA ALA A 38 -7.20 -3.78 11.93
C ALA A 38 -8.39 -3.46 12.84
N SER A 39 -9.42 -4.30 12.88
CA SER A 39 -10.61 -4.10 13.73
C SER A 39 -10.33 -4.27 15.22
N ALA A 40 -9.28 -5.01 15.60
CA ALA A 40 -8.82 -5.11 16.98
C ALA A 40 -8.03 -3.86 17.44
N CYS A 41 -7.59 -3.00 16.52
CA CYS A 41 -6.92 -1.74 16.83
C CYS A 41 -7.95 -0.63 17.13
N LYS A 42 -7.73 0.16 18.19
CA LYS A 42 -8.59 1.31 18.56
C LYS A 42 -8.83 2.35 17.45
N ARG A 43 -7.93 2.41 16.45
CA ARG A 43 -8.00 3.39 15.33
C ARG A 43 -8.21 2.76 13.96
N MET A 44 -8.61 1.48 13.89
CA MET A 44 -8.73 0.75 12.63
C MET A 44 -7.47 0.93 11.76
N GLU A 45 -6.31 0.56 12.31
CA GLU A 45 -5.01 0.83 11.69
C GLU A 45 -4.71 -0.17 10.56
N THR A 46 -5.55 -0.20 9.51
CA THR A 46 -5.39 -1.07 8.33
C THR A 46 -4.00 -0.95 7.70
N SER A 47 -3.39 0.24 7.74
CA SER A 47 -2.02 0.42 7.23
C SER A 47 -0.96 -0.26 8.09
N PHE A 48 -1.13 -0.26 9.41
CA PHE A 48 -0.25 -1.00 10.29
C PHE A 48 -0.45 -2.51 10.10
N ALA A 49 -1.70 -2.98 10.17
CA ALA A 49 -2.06 -4.38 10.04
C ALA A 49 -1.56 -5.00 8.72
N SER A 50 -1.78 -4.32 7.59
CA SER A 50 -1.32 -4.80 6.28
C SER A 50 0.21 -4.86 6.18
N LYS A 51 0.95 -3.86 6.68
CA LYS A 51 2.42 -3.90 6.73
C LYS A 51 2.92 -5.04 7.59
N TYR A 52 2.35 -5.20 8.78
CA TYR A 52 2.71 -6.29 9.67
C TYR A 52 2.51 -7.64 8.99
N CYS A 53 1.34 -7.87 8.41
CA CYS A 53 1.05 -9.09 7.66
C CYS A 53 1.99 -9.29 6.47
N HIS A 54 2.24 -8.25 5.67
CA HIS A 54 3.14 -8.32 4.52
C HIS A 54 4.56 -8.73 4.94
N PHE A 55 5.13 -8.10 5.97
CA PHE A 55 6.52 -8.32 6.36
C PHE A 55 6.73 -9.59 7.18
N PHE A 56 5.75 -9.98 8.00
CA PHE A 56 5.94 -11.02 9.01
C PHE A 56 5.09 -12.27 8.80
N ILE A 57 4.04 -12.23 7.95
CA ILE A 57 3.09 -13.34 7.79
C ILE A 57 3.12 -13.91 6.37
N ASP A 58 2.84 -13.08 5.37
CA ASP A 58 2.82 -13.46 3.94
C ASP A 58 3.05 -12.23 3.05
N GLN A 59 4.13 -12.26 2.25
CA GLN A 59 4.50 -11.19 1.32
C GLN A 59 3.55 -11.06 0.13
N ASN A 60 2.63 -12.00 -0.06
CA ASN A 60 1.57 -11.92 -1.07
C ASN A 60 0.38 -11.06 -0.61
N LEU A 61 0.42 -10.52 0.62
CA LEU A 61 -0.59 -9.58 1.12
C LEU A 61 -0.17 -8.14 0.77
N PRO A 62 -0.93 -7.40 -0.05
CA PRO A 62 -0.56 -6.04 -0.44
C PRO A 62 -0.49 -5.05 0.73
N ILE A 63 0.45 -4.11 0.68
CA ILE A 63 0.58 -3.06 1.69
C ILE A 63 -0.50 -1.99 1.48
N TYR A 64 -1.40 -1.86 2.46
CA TYR A 64 -2.38 -0.78 2.46
C TYR A 64 -1.72 0.50 2.96
N ASP A 65 -1.49 1.47 2.08
CA ASP A 65 -1.06 2.82 2.47
C ASP A 65 -1.69 3.92 1.60
N SER A 66 -1.56 5.18 2.02
CA SER A 66 -2.15 6.31 1.30
C SER A 66 -1.61 6.48 -0.12
N ARG A 67 -0.31 6.24 -0.35
CA ARG A 67 0.34 6.40 -1.66
C ARG A 67 -0.03 5.25 -2.58
N ALA A 68 -0.03 4.02 -2.09
CA ALA A 68 -0.49 2.88 -2.88
C ALA A 68 -1.96 3.06 -3.33
N ARG A 69 -2.83 3.56 -2.44
CA ARG A 69 -4.21 3.93 -2.80
C ARG A 69 -4.29 5.02 -3.85
N GLU A 70 -3.57 6.13 -3.63
CA GLU A 70 -3.54 7.25 -4.59
C GLU A 70 -3.04 6.78 -5.97
N ALA A 71 -2.06 5.87 -6.01
CA ALA A 71 -1.57 5.27 -7.23
C ALA A 71 -2.63 4.41 -7.93
N LEU A 72 -3.33 3.54 -7.20
CA LEU A 72 -4.40 2.71 -7.78
C LEU A 72 -5.56 3.56 -8.32
N VAL A 73 -5.98 4.60 -7.60
CA VAL A 73 -6.99 5.56 -8.09
C VAL A 73 -6.56 6.17 -9.41
N PHE A 74 -5.31 6.62 -9.47
CA PHE A 74 -4.74 7.25 -10.65
C PHE A 74 -4.61 6.28 -11.84
N LEU A 75 -4.05 5.09 -11.62
CA LEU A 75 -3.76 4.10 -12.66
C LEU A 75 -5.03 3.41 -13.19
N LEU A 76 -6.01 3.14 -12.33
CA LEU A 76 -7.26 2.49 -12.76
C LEU A 76 -8.29 3.49 -13.28
N GLY A 77 -8.21 4.76 -12.89
CA GLY A 77 -9.15 5.80 -13.30
C GLY A 77 -10.61 5.37 -13.08
N LYS A 78 -11.40 5.34 -14.16
CA LYS A 78 -12.83 4.92 -14.13
C LYS A 78 -13.05 3.47 -13.68
N LYS A 79 -12.02 2.61 -13.75
CA LYS A 79 -12.09 1.21 -13.30
C LYS A 79 -11.83 1.05 -11.80
N TYR A 80 -11.43 2.12 -11.12
CA TYR A 80 -11.22 2.11 -9.67
C TYR A 80 -12.56 1.99 -8.95
N VAL A 81 -12.70 1.03 -8.04
CA VAL A 81 -13.87 0.96 -7.17
C VAL A 81 -13.56 1.67 -5.85
N PRO A 82 -14.36 2.69 -5.45
CA PRO A 82 -14.19 3.38 -4.18
C PRO A 82 -14.10 2.41 -3.00
N LEU A 83 -13.24 2.75 -2.03
CA LEU A 83 -13.16 1.98 -0.81
C LEU A 83 -14.35 2.34 0.07
N GLU A 84 -15.09 1.34 0.50
CA GLU A 84 -16.17 1.51 1.46
C GLU A 84 -15.60 1.79 2.85
N ASP A 85 -16.39 2.49 3.66
CA ASP A 85 -16.07 2.69 5.06
C ASP A 85 -16.38 1.41 5.86
N GLY A 86 -15.51 1.10 6.82
CA GLY A 86 -15.68 -0.08 7.68
C GLY A 86 -14.76 -1.26 7.36
N THR A 87 -15.24 -2.46 7.68
CA THR A 87 -14.45 -3.70 7.77
C THR A 87 -14.08 -4.34 6.43
N ALA A 88 -14.62 -3.87 5.30
CA ALA A 88 -14.29 -4.37 3.96
C ALA A 88 -13.22 -3.51 3.24
N ARG A 89 -12.72 -2.46 3.90
CA ARG A 89 -11.83 -1.47 3.29
C ARG A 89 -10.54 -2.07 2.72
N TYR A 90 -9.95 -3.05 3.40
CA TYR A 90 -8.74 -3.72 2.91
C TYR A 90 -9.04 -4.69 1.75
N LEU A 91 -10.13 -5.45 1.83
CA LEU A 91 -10.56 -6.34 0.75
C LEU A 91 -10.86 -5.57 -0.54
N ASN A 92 -11.50 -4.41 -0.45
CA ASN A 92 -11.77 -3.57 -1.61
C ASN A 92 -10.46 -3.00 -2.21
N PHE A 93 -9.49 -2.67 -1.36
CA PHE A 93 -8.14 -2.30 -1.82
C PHE A 93 -7.46 -3.46 -2.54
N CYS A 94 -7.48 -4.66 -1.97
CA CYS A 94 -6.91 -5.85 -2.60
C CYS A 94 -7.60 -6.17 -3.94
N SER A 95 -8.92 -5.99 -4.03
CA SER A 95 -9.66 -6.16 -5.28
C SER A 95 -9.21 -5.17 -6.37
N ASN A 96 -8.95 -3.91 -6.01
CA ASN A 96 -8.38 -2.93 -6.93
C ASN A 96 -6.93 -3.28 -7.31
N PHE A 97 -6.14 -3.80 -6.38
CA PHE A 97 -4.79 -4.29 -6.65
C PHE A 97 -4.81 -5.44 -7.68
N ASP A 98 -5.68 -6.44 -7.48
CA ASP A 98 -5.85 -7.57 -8.41
C ASP A 98 -6.33 -7.11 -9.79
N ARG A 99 -7.24 -6.13 -9.84
CA ARG A 99 -7.68 -5.50 -11.10
C ARG A 99 -6.52 -4.84 -11.81
N PHE A 100 -5.67 -4.12 -11.09
CA PHE A 100 -4.48 -3.49 -11.67
C PHE A 100 -3.52 -4.53 -12.24
N GLN A 101 -3.23 -5.60 -11.50
CA GLN A 101 -2.40 -6.71 -11.99
C GLN A 101 -2.97 -7.34 -13.25
N THR A 102 -4.26 -7.71 -13.21
CA THR A 102 -4.95 -8.39 -14.31
C THR A 102 -5.03 -7.52 -15.55
N ALA A 103 -5.41 -6.25 -15.40
CA ALA A 103 -5.56 -5.32 -16.52
C ALA A 103 -4.25 -5.04 -17.27
N ASN A 104 -3.10 -5.21 -16.60
CA ASN A 104 -1.78 -4.95 -17.16
C ASN A 104 -0.96 -6.23 -17.40
N SER A 105 -1.56 -7.41 -17.19
CA SER A 105 -0.88 -8.71 -17.34
C SER A 105 0.45 -8.79 -16.57
N ILE A 106 0.52 -8.16 -15.40
CA ILE A 106 1.74 -8.04 -14.61
C ILE A 106 2.03 -9.38 -13.94
N ARG A 107 3.25 -9.91 -14.16
CA ARG A 107 3.74 -11.15 -13.52
C ARG A 107 4.65 -10.90 -12.32
N SER A 108 4.88 -9.63 -11.98
CA SER A 108 5.71 -9.22 -10.85
C SER A 108 5.07 -9.63 -9.52
N SER A 109 5.91 -9.83 -8.51
CA SER A 109 5.51 -10.13 -7.14
C SER A 109 4.71 -8.97 -6.52
N VAL A 110 3.89 -9.29 -5.51
CA VAL A 110 3.15 -8.27 -4.73
C VAL A 110 4.09 -7.21 -4.18
N ARG A 111 5.26 -7.62 -3.69
CA ARG A 111 6.30 -6.71 -3.19
C ARG A 111 6.79 -5.71 -4.24
N GLU A 112 7.06 -6.16 -5.46
CA GLU A 112 7.50 -5.28 -6.55
C GLU A 112 6.39 -4.30 -6.95
N ILE A 113 5.15 -4.76 -6.96
CA ILE A 113 4.00 -3.92 -7.28
C ILE A 113 3.74 -2.91 -6.16
N ASP A 114 3.82 -3.30 -4.88
CA ASP A 114 3.72 -2.37 -3.76
C ASP A 114 4.79 -1.29 -3.83
N HIS A 115 6.02 -1.67 -4.18
CA HIS A 115 7.10 -0.71 -4.38
C HIS A 115 6.80 0.26 -5.54
N PHE A 116 6.34 -0.27 -6.67
CA PHE A 116 5.93 0.52 -7.83
C PHE A 116 4.78 1.50 -7.49
N LEU A 117 3.71 1.01 -6.87
CA LEU A 117 2.56 1.82 -6.46
C LEU A 117 2.98 2.91 -5.47
N TRP A 118 3.89 2.61 -4.54
CA TRP A 118 4.42 3.60 -3.62
C TRP A 118 5.20 4.71 -4.35
N ILE A 119 6.01 4.37 -5.35
CA ILE A 119 6.73 5.34 -6.19
C ILE A 119 5.72 6.20 -6.95
N VAL A 120 4.80 5.59 -7.71
CA VAL A 120 3.80 6.30 -8.52
C VAL A 120 2.95 7.23 -7.66
N GLY A 121 2.41 6.73 -6.55
CA GLY A 121 1.61 7.53 -5.63
C GLY A 121 2.41 8.67 -5.00
N SER A 122 3.70 8.46 -4.77
CA SER A 122 4.57 9.52 -4.29
C SER A 122 4.87 10.58 -5.35
N CYS A 123 5.06 10.20 -6.61
CA CYS A 123 5.22 11.12 -7.74
C CYS A 123 3.95 11.95 -7.95
N GLU A 124 2.78 11.30 -7.96
CA GLU A 124 1.48 11.97 -8.10
C GLU A 124 1.21 12.95 -6.95
N ALA A 125 1.52 12.55 -5.71
CA ALA A 125 1.42 13.44 -4.57
C ALA A 125 2.35 14.66 -4.71
N HIS A 126 3.59 14.47 -5.17
CA HIS A 126 4.52 15.57 -5.43
C HIS A 126 4.00 16.52 -6.52
N ARG A 127 3.50 15.97 -7.63
CA ARG A 127 2.89 16.72 -8.73
C ARG A 127 1.71 17.57 -8.27
N LYS A 128 0.95 17.11 -7.28
CA LYS A 128 -0.15 17.83 -6.62
C LYS A 128 0.32 18.82 -5.54
N GLY A 129 1.62 19.11 -5.45
CA GLY A 129 2.20 20.02 -4.46
C GLY A 129 2.31 19.45 -3.05
N LYS A 130 2.03 18.16 -2.82
CA LYS A 130 2.17 17.56 -1.49
C LYS A 130 3.64 17.34 -1.15
N ARG A 131 3.97 17.49 0.14
CA ARG A 131 5.30 17.15 0.65
C ARG A 131 5.56 15.64 0.49
N VAL A 132 6.72 15.31 -0.07
CA VAL A 132 7.22 13.94 -0.23
C VAL A 132 8.53 13.74 0.52
N LYS A 133 8.86 12.49 0.83
CA LYS A 133 10.13 12.13 1.50
C LYS A 133 11.34 12.53 0.65
N ALA A 134 12.46 12.84 1.30
CA ALA A 134 13.69 13.26 0.61
C ALA A 134 14.13 12.28 -0.46
N GLY A 135 14.15 10.97 -0.16
CA GLY A 135 14.54 9.94 -1.14
C GLY A 135 13.65 9.89 -2.40
N VAL A 136 12.35 10.22 -2.30
CA VAL A 136 11.48 10.35 -3.48
C VAL A 136 11.85 11.60 -4.27
N ARG A 137 12.09 12.71 -3.57
CA ARG A 137 12.53 13.97 -4.21
C ARG A 137 13.84 13.79 -4.95
N ASP A 138 14.78 13.04 -4.38
CA ASP A 138 16.07 12.77 -5.00
C ASP A 138 15.94 11.83 -6.20
N LEU A 139 15.04 10.84 -6.13
CA LEU A 139 14.68 9.99 -7.27
C LEU A 139 14.08 10.82 -8.41
N LEU A 140 13.16 11.72 -8.10
CA LEU A 140 12.54 12.64 -9.06
C LEU A 140 13.55 13.63 -9.67
N LYS A 141 14.45 14.20 -8.86
CA LYS A 141 15.52 15.10 -9.33
C LYS A 141 16.51 14.40 -10.25
N LYS A 142 16.86 13.14 -9.96
CA LYS A 142 17.76 12.32 -10.79
C LYS A 142 17.11 11.84 -12.09
N GLN A 143 15.79 11.84 -12.18
CA GLN A 143 15.02 11.33 -13.32
C GLN A 143 14.48 12.44 -14.25
N SER A 144 14.85 13.71 -14.01
CA SER A 144 14.46 14.88 -14.80
C SER A 144 14.76 14.79 -16.31
N ASP A 145 15.52 13.80 -16.77
CA ASP A 145 15.92 13.65 -18.17
C ASP A 145 15.08 12.64 -19.00
N LYS A 146 14.13 11.91 -18.41
CA LYS A 146 13.34 10.94 -19.21
C LYS A 146 11.87 10.87 -18.78
N ASP A 147 11.00 11.31 -19.68
CA ASP A 147 9.52 11.23 -19.67
C ASP A 147 8.94 9.81 -19.55
N TRP A 148 9.76 8.76 -19.42
CA TRP A 148 9.32 7.37 -19.41
C TRP A 148 8.39 7.04 -18.24
N LEU A 149 8.58 7.70 -17.09
CA LEU A 149 7.71 7.48 -15.92
C LEU A 149 6.29 7.98 -16.18
N PHE A 150 6.12 8.94 -17.10
CA PHE A 150 4.83 9.42 -17.59
C PHE A 150 4.35 8.65 -18.83
N SER A 151 5.23 7.99 -19.59
CA SER A 151 4.85 7.18 -20.75
C SER A 151 4.12 5.88 -20.39
N PHE A 152 4.26 5.40 -19.13
CA PHE A 152 3.47 4.29 -18.58
C PHE A 152 2.16 4.75 -17.92
N LEU A 153 1.91 6.05 -17.84
CA LEU A 153 0.69 6.58 -17.25
C LEU A 153 -0.35 6.79 -18.36
N PRO A 154 -1.62 6.41 -18.13
CA PRO A 154 -2.65 6.62 -19.14
C PRO A 154 -2.74 8.11 -19.52
N PRO A 155 -2.86 8.44 -20.82
CA PRO A 155 -3.06 9.82 -21.26
C PRO A 155 -4.36 10.37 -20.65
N ARG A 156 -4.38 11.68 -20.38
CA ARG A 156 -5.56 12.36 -19.82
C ARG A 156 -6.76 12.12 -20.74
N GLY A 157 -7.79 11.49 -20.20
CA GLY A 157 -9.15 11.53 -20.75
C GLY A 157 -9.90 12.75 -20.24
#